data_AF-A0A388SQR7-F1
#
_entry.id   AF-A0A388SQR7-F1
#
_cell.length_a   1.000
_cell.length_b   1.000
_cell.length_c   1.000
_cell.angle_alpha   90.00
_cell.angle_beta   90.00
_cell.angle_gamma   90.00
#
_symmetry.space_group_name_H-M   'P 1'
#
loop_
_entity.id
_entity.type
_entity.pdbx_description
1 polymer ?
#
loop_
_entity_poly.entity_id
_entity_poly.type
_entity_poly.pdbx_seq_one_letter_code
_entity_poly.pdbx_strand_id
1 'polypeptide(L)'
;MILNATQLEAIRQRNDEELRRGAHATPGYPAHTVRDLLQTVEALKKEKKKWQRLAQERGQALDTVREVLDAVRPADGRNGNGHALGGPGGRDAEPDARQPLVGPDGGDAPLRE
;
A
#
# COMPACT_ATOMS: atom_id res chain seq x y z
N MET A 1 -8.77 7.47 -12.10
CA MET A 1 -9.64 6.30 -12.34
C MET A 1 -8.76 5.10 -12.66
N ILE A 2 -8.87 4.00 -11.93
CA ILE A 2 -8.08 2.77 -12.18
C ILE A 2 -9.02 1.75 -12.85
N LEU A 3 -8.61 1.21 -14.00
CA LEU A 3 -9.39 0.18 -14.70
C LEU A 3 -9.29 -1.16 -13.98
N ASN A 4 -10.43 -1.81 -13.74
CA ASN A 4 -10.48 -3.17 -13.21
C ASN A 4 -10.35 -4.22 -14.34
N ALA A 5 -10.26 -5.50 -13.97
CA ALA A 5 -10.05 -6.59 -14.94
C ALA A 5 -11.21 -6.71 -15.94
N THR A 6 -12.45 -6.56 -15.49
CA THR A 6 -13.64 -6.62 -16.36
C THR A 6 -13.66 -5.47 -17.36
N GLN A 7 -13.27 -4.27 -16.93
CA GLN A 7 -13.16 -3.10 -17.81
C GLN A 7 -12.06 -3.27 -18.86
N LEU A 8 -10.91 -3.84 -18.50
CA LEU A 8 -9.85 -4.16 -19.46
C LEU A 8 -10.31 -5.20 -20.49
N GLU A 9 -11.07 -6.20 -20.07
CA GLU A 9 -11.58 -7.23 -20.97
C GLU A 9 -12.63 -6.67 -21.93
N ALA A 10 -13.53 -5.81 -21.45
CA ALA A 10 -14.49 -5.11 -22.29
C ALA A 10 -13.80 -4.23 -23.34
N ILE A 11 -12.69 -3.57 -22.98
CA ILE A 11 -11.89 -2.78 -23.92
C ILE A 11 -11.21 -3.69 -24.95
N ARG A 12 -10.64 -4.82 -24.53
CA ARG A 12 -10.03 -5.82 -25.43
C ARG A 12 -11.06 -6.34 -26.44
N GLN A 13 -12.23 -6.78 -25.96
CA GLN A 13 -13.28 -7.33 -26.82
C GLN A 13 -13.77 -6.31 -27.85
N ARG A 14 -14.04 -5.07 -27.40
CA ARG A 14 -14.42 -3.98 -28.32
C ARG A 14 -13.30 -3.66 -29.32
N ASN A 15 -12.04 -3.68 -28.88
CA ASN A 15 -10.91 -3.41 -29.75
C ASN A 15 -10.73 -4.49 -30.82
N ASP A 16 -10.95 -5.76 -30.48
CA ASP A 16 -10.91 -6.87 -31.43
C ASP A 16 -12.05 -6.77 -32.47
N GLU A 17 -13.22 -6.28 -32.08
CA GLU A 17 -14.31 -5.96 -33.01
C GLU A 17 -13.94 -4.85 -33.99
N GLU A 18 -13.28 -3.78 -33.51
CA GLU A 18 -12.80 -2.69 -34.37
C GLU A 18 -11.70 -3.16 -35.33
N LEU A 19 -10.79 -4.03 -34.88
CA LEU A 19 -9.79 -4.66 -35.76
C LEU A 19 -10.45 -5.52 -36.85
N ARG A 20 -11.55 -6.23 -36.54
CA ARG A 20 -12.32 -6.98 -37.55
C ARG A 20 -13.04 -6.08 -38.55
N ARG A 21 -13.53 -4.91 -38.12
CA ARG A 21 -14.24 -3.96 -38.99
C ARG A 21 -13.33 -3.28 -40.02
N GLY A 22 -12.03 -3.21 -39.76
CA GLY A 22 -11.04 -2.74 -40.72
C GLY A 22 -11.35 -1.33 -41.24
N ALA A 23 -11.61 -1.20 -42.54
CA ALA A 23 -11.92 0.08 -43.19
C ALA A 23 -13.25 0.72 -42.72
N HIS A 24 -14.12 -0.05 -42.06
CA HIS A 24 -15.37 0.42 -41.46
C HIS A 24 -15.27 0.61 -39.95
N ALA A 25 -14.06 0.67 -39.40
CA ALA A 25 -13.84 0.94 -37.99
C ALA A 25 -14.37 2.34 -37.60
N THR A 26 -14.84 2.44 -36.37
CA THR A 26 -15.38 3.68 -35.80
C THR A 26 -14.27 4.74 -35.76
N PRO A 27 -14.52 6.00 -36.19
CA PRO A 27 -13.56 7.09 -36.05
C PRO A 27 -13.15 7.26 -34.58
N GLY A 28 -11.84 7.27 -34.32
CA GLY A 28 -11.31 7.34 -32.96
C GLY A 28 -9.84 6.92 -32.89
N TYR A 29 -9.40 6.53 -31.68
CA TYR A 29 -8.06 6.00 -31.50
C TYR A 29 -7.84 4.72 -32.32
N PRO A 30 -6.71 4.60 -33.04
CA PRO A 30 -6.48 3.43 -33.87
C PRO A 30 -6.46 2.14 -33.06
N ALA A 31 -7.12 1.11 -33.58
CA ALA A 31 -7.32 -0.13 -32.83
C ALA A 31 -5.98 -0.82 -32.48
N HIS A 32 -4.98 -0.70 -33.34
CA HIS A 32 -3.63 -1.20 -33.06
C HIS A 32 -2.96 -0.48 -31.87
N THR A 33 -3.13 0.83 -31.74
CA THR A 33 -2.60 1.59 -30.59
C THR A 33 -3.21 1.12 -29.27
N VAL A 34 -4.54 0.91 -29.26
CA VAL A 34 -5.23 0.38 -28.06
C VAL A 34 -4.72 -1.03 -27.71
N ARG A 35 -4.47 -1.88 -28.72
CA ARG A 35 -3.87 -3.20 -28.51
C ARG A 35 -2.47 -3.12 -27.89
N ASP A 36 -1.62 -2.23 -28.38
CA ASP A 36 -0.25 -2.06 -27.87
C ASP A 36 -0.26 -1.54 -26.42
N LEU A 37 -1.22 -0.67 -26.08
CA LEU A 37 -1.44 -0.22 -24.71
C LEU A 37 -1.89 -1.36 -23.80
N LEU A 38 -2.82 -2.21 -24.26
CA LEU A 38 -3.26 -3.39 -23.50
C LEU A 38 -2.10 -4.37 -23.25
N GLN A 39 -1.24 -4.58 -24.24
CA GLN A 39 -0.02 -5.39 -24.08
C GLN A 39 0.95 -4.78 -23.06
N THR A 40 1.13 -3.46 -23.11
CA THR A 40 1.95 -2.73 -22.13
C THR A 40 1.41 -2.90 -20.71
N VAL A 41 0.09 -2.80 -20.52
CA VAL A 41 -0.56 -3.04 -19.23
C VAL A 41 -0.29 -4.46 -18.73
N GLU A 42 -0.37 -5.47 -19.60
CA GLU A 42 -0.06 -6.85 -19.22
C GLU A 42 1.41 -7.05 -18.84
N ALA A 43 2.34 -6.43 -19.59
CA ALA A 43 3.76 -6.45 -19.27
C ALA A 43 4.04 -5.83 -17.90
N LEU A 44 3.47 -4.66 -17.62
CA LEU A 44 3.59 -3.98 -16.34
C LEU A 44 2.98 -4.79 -15.19
N LYS A 45 1.86 -5.50 -15.41
CA LYS A 45 1.29 -6.41 -14.41
C LYS A 45 2.24 -7.57 -14.08
N LYS A 46 2.91 -8.15 -15.07
CA LYS A 46 3.90 -9.22 -14.86
C LYS A 46 5.11 -8.68 -14.10
N GLU A 47 5.60 -7.52 -14.48
CA GLU A 47 6.74 -6.87 -13.82
C GLU A 47 6.41 -6.51 -12.36
N LYS A 48 5.25 -5.93 -12.08
CA LYS A 48 4.77 -5.68 -10.71
C LYS A 48 4.82 -6.96 -9.86
N LYS A 49 4.32 -8.08 -10.38
CA LYS A 49 4.36 -9.38 -9.67
C LYS A 49 5.79 -9.83 -9.39
N LYS A 50 6.71 -9.66 -10.34
CA LYS A 50 8.14 -9.98 -10.15
C LYS A 50 8.74 -9.14 -9.03
N TRP A 51 8.50 -7.83 -9.02
CA TRP A 51 9.00 -6.94 -7.98
C TRP A 51 8.42 -7.26 -6.60
N GLN A 52 7.13 -7.59 -6.53
CA GLN A 52 6.50 -8.02 -5.27
C GLN A 52 7.15 -9.30 -4.72
N ARG A 53 7.37 -10.30 -5.59
CA ARG A 53 8.05 -11.53 -5.20
C ARG A 53 9.48 -11.27 -4.74
N LEU A 54 10.24 -10.46 -5.49
CA LEU A 54 11.61 -10.11 -5.13
C LEU A 54 11.67 -9.39 -3.77
N ALA A 55 10.73 -8.47 -3.49
CA ALA A 55 10.65 -7.80 -2.21
C ALA A 55 10.37 -8.78 -1.07
N GLN A 56 9.48 -9.75 -1.28
CA GLN A 56 9.18 -10.79 -0.30
C GLN A 56 10.41 -11.69 -0.03
N GLU A 57 11.08 -12.16 -1.08
CA GLU A 57 12.30 -12.98 -0.98
C GLU A 57 13.41 -12.23 -0.23
N ARG A 58 13.59 -10.94 -0.52
CA ARG A 58 14.55 -10.09 0.20
C ARG A 58 14.17 -9.87 1.66
N GLY A 59 12.88 -9.70 1.96
CA GLY A 59 12.38 -9.60 3.33
C GLY A 59 12.72 -10.85 4.13
N GLN A 60 12.41 -12.03 3.58
CA GLN A 60 12.72 -13.32 4.21
C GLN A 60 14.22 -13.50 4.45
N ALA A 61 15.06 -13.13 3.48
CA ALA A 61 16.51 -13.20 3.65
C ALA A 61 17.01 -12.28 4.78
N LEU A 62 16.45 -11.07 4.90
CA LEU A 62 16.78 -10.16 6.00
C LEU A 62 16.31 -10.69 7.35
N ASP A 63 15.15 -11.33 7.42
CA ASP A 63 14.65 -11.97 8.64
C ASP A 63 15.57 -13.11 9.08
N THR A 64 16.02 -13.96 8.15
CA THR A 64 17.00 -15.03 8.45
C THR A 64 18.32 -14.46 8.96
N VAL A 65 18.84 -13.39 8.34
CA VAL A 65 20.06 -12.73 8.81
C VAL A 65 19.88 -12.18 10.22
N ARG A 66 18.71 -11.58 10.51
CA ARG A 66 18.37 -11.06 11.82
C ARG A 66 18.32 -12.17 12.87
N GLU A 67 17.68 -13.30 12.57
CA GLU A 67 17.62 -14.47 13.47
C GLU A 67 19.01 -14.98 13.82
N VAL A 68 19.91 -15.09 12.85
CA VAL A 68 21.30 -15.48 13.09
C VAL A 68 22.01 -14.46 13.97
N LEU A 69 21.81 -13.16 13.71
CA LEU A 69 22.42 -12.09 14.50
C LEU A 69 21.91 -12.11 15.95
N ASP A 70 20.61 -12.33 16.15
CA ASP A 70 19.99 -12.43 17.48
C ASP A 70 20.46 -13.68 18.23
N ALA A 71 20.71 -14.79 17.53
CA ALA A 71 21.25 -16.02 18.12
C ALA A 71 22.74 -15.91 18.50
N VAL A 72 23.52 -15.14 17.73
CA VAL A 72 24.95 -14.91 17.99
C VAL A 72 25.17 -13.75 18.97
N ARG A 73 24.16 -12.92 19.22
CA ARG A 73 24.24 -11.83 20.19
C ARG A 73 24.52 -12.42 21.58
N PRO A 74 25.68 -12.12 22.18
CA PRO A 74 25.97 -12.58 23.53
C PRO A 74 24.92 -12.00 24.49
N ALA A 75 24.54 -12.81 25.48
CA ALA A 75 23.68 -12.41 26.58
C ALA A 75 24.41 -11.43 27.52
N ASP A 76 24.92 -10.32 26.99
CA ASP A 76 25.49 -9.25 27.79
C ASP A 76 24.34 -8.45 28.39
N GLY A 77 23.89 -8.86 29.58
CA GLY A 77 22.98 -8.04 30.37
C GLY A 77 22.21 -8.68 31.53
N ARG A 78 22.36 -9.97 31.84
CA ARG A 78 21.78 -10.54 33.08
C ARG A 78 22.82 -11.31 33.90
N ASN A 79 23.50 -10.60 34.80
CA ASN A 79 23.40 -10.81 36.26
C ASN A 79 24.56 -10.13 37.01
N GLY A 80 24.23 -9.31 38.04
CA GLY A 80 25.21 -8.76 38.98
C GLY A 80 24.70 -7.63 39.89
N ASN A 81 23.78 -7.95 40.81
CA ASN A 81 23.50 -7.31 42.12
C ASN A 81 23.55 -5.78 42.34
N GLY A 82 22.37 -5.24 42.71
CA GLY A 82 22.16 -4.70 44.07
C GLY A 82 22.41 -3.22 44.33
N HIS A 83 21.39 -2.37 44.17
CA HIS A 83 21.14 -1.31 45.14
C HIS A 83 19.64 -1.08 45.34
N ALA A 84 19.17 -1.48 46.52
CA ALA A 84 17.84 -1.17 47.01
C ALA A 84 17.75 0.33 47.32
N LEU A 85 16.84 1.04 46.66
CA LEU A 85 16.19 2.22 47.22
C LEU A 85 14.70 2.13 46.87
N GLY A 86 13.90 1.94 47.90
CA GLY A 86 12.45 1.86 47.80
C GLY A 86 11.80 3.21 47.51
N GLY A 87 10.55 3.13 47.05
CA GLY A 87 9.61 4.23 46.97
C GLY A 87 8.32 3.77 46.29
N PRO A 88 7.17 3.69 46.99
CA PRO A 88 5.92 3.18 46.43
C PRO A 88 5.11 4.33 45.79
N GLY A 89 4.45 4.09 44.65
CA GLY A 89 3.35 4.96 44.23
C GLY A 89 3.00 4.98 42.73
N GLY A 90 1.75 4.63 42.42
CA GLY A 90 1.01 4.93 41.18
C GLY A 90 1.37 4.04 39.98
N ARG A 91 0.53 3.16 39.40
CA ARG A 91 -0.86 3.34 38.95
C ARG A 91 -1.06 4.73 38.33
N ASP A 92 -0.89 4.86 37.02
CA ASP A 92 -1.98 4.79 36.04
C ASP A 92 -1.57 5.34 34.66
N ALA A 93 -2.19 4.77 33.63
CA ALA A 93 -2.54 5.36 32.34
C ALA A 93 -1.45 5.71 31.29
N GLU A 94 -1.42 4.84 30.28
CA GLU A 94 -1.03 5.08 28.88
C GLU A 94 -1.79 6.28 28.27
N PRO A 95 -1.14 7.23 27.55
CA PRO A 95 -1.88 8.17 26.72
C PRO A 95 -2.06 7.59 25.30
N ASP A 96 -3.27 7.06 25.06
CA ASP A 96 -3.82 6.70 23.76
C ASP A 96 -3.81 7.92 22.82
N ALA A 97 -2.95 7.88 21.79
CA ALA A 97 -2.88 8.90 20.75
C ALA A 97 -4.00 8.70 19.73
N ARG A 98 -5.24 8.97 20.14
CA ARG A 98 -6.41 9.06 19.24
C ARG A 98 -7.28 10.24 19.63
N GLN A 99 -6.95 11.42 19.12
CA GLN A 99 -7.90 12.52 19.01
C GLN A 99 -8.32 12.72 17.54
N PRO A 100 -9.59 12.53 17.18
CA PRO A 100 -10.18 13.17 16.02
C PRO A 100 -10.56 14.62 16.38
N LEU A 101 -10.10 15.59 15.60
CA LEU A 101 -10.47 16.99 15.74
C LEU A 101 -11.94 17.16 15.28
N VAL A 102 -12.87 17.08 16.24
CA VAL A 102 -14.28 17.48 16.06
C VAL A 102 -14.34 19.01 16.19
N GLY A 103 -14.87 19.68 15.18
CA GLY A 103 -15.07 21.12 15.18
C GLY A 103 -16.14 21.54 16.21
N PRO A 104 -16.01 22.72 16.85
CA PRO A 104 -17.07 23.24 17.67
C PRO A 104 -18.02 24.08 16.80
N ASP A 105 -19.23 23.54 16.59
CA ASP A 105 -20.41 24.38 16.45
C ASP A 105 -20.61 25.19 17.73
N GLY A 106 -20.93 26.47 17.59
CA GLY A 106 -21.47 27.29 18.67
C GLY A 106 -21.16 28.77 18.51
N GLY A 107 -22.12 29.55 18.01
CA GLY A 107 -22.05 31.01 18.12
C GLY A 107 -22.96 31.75 17.16
N ASP A 108 -24.23 31.84 17.54
CA ASP A 108 -25.27 32.68 16.95
C ASP A 108 -24.95 34.20 17.05
N ALA A 109 -25.68 35.01 16.27
CA ALA A 109 -25.83 36.48 16.25
C ALA A 109 -25.12 37.29 15.13
N PRO A 110 -25.65 38.49 14.75
CA PRO A 110 -26.86 38.66 13.94
C PRO A 110 -26.63 39.57 12.69
N LEU A 111 -27.66 39.62 11.84
CA LEU A 111 -27.84 40.54 10.72
C LEU A 111 -27.58 42.02 11.09
N ARG A 112 -26.90 42.75 10.19
CA ARG A 112 -27.09 44.20 10.01
C ARG A 112 -27.10 44.57 8.52
N GLU A 113 -27.93 45.57 8.26
CA GLU A 113 -28.55 46.03 7.01
C GLU A 113 -27.62 46.41 5.86
#